data_AF-A0A0E4FQF5-F1
#
_entry.id   AF-A0A0E4FQF5-F1
#
_cell.length_a   1.000
_cell.length_b   1.000
_cell.length_c   1.000
_cell.angle_alpha   90.00
_cell.angle_beta   90.00
_cell.angle_gamma   90.00
#
_symmetry.space_group_name_H-M   'P 1'
#
loop_
_entity.id
_entity.type
_entity.pdbx_description
1 polymer ?
#
loop_
_entity_poly.entity_id
_entity_poly.type
_entity_poly.pdbx_seq_one_letter_code
_entity_poly.pdbx_strand_id
1 'polypeptide(L)' 'MHLAVLLTATAAIKTYKRNGFEVYGTDPGAIRIGDITYDQYLMMKKFIR' A
#
# COMPACT_ATOMS: atom_id res chain seq x y z
N MET A 1 -12.87 1.22 -0.74
CA MET A 1 -11.86 2.31 -0.85
C MET A 1 -10.51 1.68 -1.10
N HIS A 2 -9.71 2.24 -2.02
CA HIS A 2 -8.39 1.71 -2.40
C HIS A 2 -7.31 2.73 -2.09
N LEU A 3 -6.11 2.25 -1.75
CA LEU A 3 -4.90 3.06 -1.64
C LEU A 3 -3.68 2.22 -2.05
N ALA A 4 -2.61 2.92 -2.41
CA ALA A 4 -1.28 2.34 -2.59
C ALA A 4 -0.32 2.93 -1.53
N VAL A 5 0.59 2.11 -1.01
CA VAL A 5 1.58 2.55 -0.01
C VAL A 5 2.93 1.89 -0.29
N LEU A 6 4.01 2.67 -0.22
CA LEU A 6 5.38 2.13 -0.34
C LEU A 6 5.62 1.01 0.67
N LEU A 7 6.26 -0.08 0.24
CA LEU A 7 6.60 -1.21 1.12
C LEU A 7 7.47 -0.78 2.32
N THR A 8 8.28 0.26 2.14
CA THR A 8 9.16 0.82 3.16
C THR A 8 8.44 1.72 4.17
N ALA A 9 7.22 2.19 3.88
CA ALA A 9 6.44 3.07 4.74
C ALA A 9 5.70 2.30 5.85
N THR A 10 6.45 1.58 6.68
CA THR A 10 5.93 0.64 7.69
C THR A 10 4.95 1.28 8.69
N ALA A 11 5.16 2.55 9.06
CA ALA A 11 4.25 3.29 9.94
C ALA A 11 2.87 3.48 9.29
N ALA A 12 2.81 3.88 8.02
CA ALA A 12 1.58 4.04 7.27
C ALA A 12 0.85 2.71 7.10
N ILE A 13 1.58 1.64 6.74
CA ILE A 13 1.04 0.28 6.60
C ILE A 13 0.36 -0.17 7.90
N LYS A 14 1.01 0.01 9.06
CA LYS A 14 0.43 -0.33 10.36
C LYS A 14 -0.85 0.46 10.64
N THR A 15 -0.86 1.75 10.34
CA THR A 15 -2.04 2.60 10.50
C THR A 15 -3.19 2.15 9.61
N TYR A 16 -2.94 1.85 8.34
CA TYR A 16 -3.98 1.41 7.42
C TYR A 16 -4.56 0.05 7.82
N LYS A 17 -3.71 -0.91 8.20
CA LYS A 17 -4.17 -2.21 8.73
C LYS A 17 -5.06 -2.04 9.95
N ARG A 18 -4.66 -1.19 10.91
CA ARG A 18 -5.47 -0.88 12.11
C ARG A 18 -6.83 -0.26 11.75
N ASN A 19 -6.91 0.47 10.64
CA ASN A 19 -8.14 1.08 10.14
C ASN A 19 -8.99 0.15 9.24
N GLY A 20 -8.62 -1.13 9.13
CA GLY A 20 -9.37 -2.14 8.38
C GLY A 20 -9.05 -2.19 6.88
N PHE A 21 -7.88 -1.70 6.47
CA PHE A 21 -7.38 -1.95 5.12
C PHE A 21 -6.60 -3.26 5.06
N GLU A 22 -6.85 -4.04 4.01
CA GLU A 22 -6.20 -5.31 3.74
C GLU A 22 -5.35 -5.18 2.47
N VAL A 23 -4.17 -5.82 2.46
CA VAL A 23 -3.34 -5.91 1.25
C VAL A 23 -3.96 -6.94 0.32
N TYR A 24 -4.20 -6.56 -0.93
CA TYR A 24 -4.70 -7.48 -1.97
C TYR A 24 -3.69 -7.70 -3.11
N GLY A 25 -2.60 -6.92 -3.13
CA GLY A 25 -1.56 -7.07 -4.13
C GLY A 25 -0.31 -6.27 -3.80
N THR A 26 0.72 -6.53 -4.60
CA THR A 26 1.96 -5.76 -4.62
C THR A 26 2.20 -5.34 -6.05
N ASP A 27 2.55 -4.06 -6.25
CA ASP A 27 2.95 -3.51 -7.54
C ASP A 27 4.47 -3.25 -7.53
N PRO A 28 5.28 -4.13 -8.13
CA PRO A 28 6.73 -4.01 -8.11
C PRO A 28 7.21 -2.89 -9.05
N GLY A 29 8.11 -2.05 -8.57
CA GLY A 29 8.67 -0.93 -9.34
C GLY A 29 7.67 0.17 -9.72
N ALA A 30 6.54 0.26 -9.01
CA ALA A 30 5.47 1.22 -9.26
C ALA A 30 5.94 2.69 -9.22
N ILE A 31 6.94 2.99 -8.41
CA ILE A 31 7.56 4.31 -8.33
C ILE A 31 9.03 4.22 -8.72
N ARG A 32 9.48 5.09 -9.63
CA ARG A 32 10.89 5.25 -9.97
C ARG A 32 11.35 6.67 -9.66
N ILE A 33 12.39 6.79 -8.84
CA ILE A 33 13.03 8.07 -8.51
C ILE A 33 14.51 7.93 -8.89
N GLY A 34 14.90 8.61 -9.98
CA GLY A 34 16.20 8.38 -10.62
C GLY A 34 16.31 6.95 -11.12
N ASP A 35 17.32 6.24 -10.63
CA ASP A 35 17.60 4.84 -10.96
C ASP A 35 17.07 3.85 -9.90
N ILE A 36 16.44 4.35 -8.84
CA ILE A 36 15.89 3.51 -7.77
C ILE A 36 14.40 3.29 -8.02
N THR A 37 13.98 2.03 -8.00
CA THR A 37 12.58 1.62 -8.06
C THR A 37 12.08 1.21 -6.68
N TYR A 38 10.83 1.54 -6.40
CA TYR A 38 10.15 1.25 -5.15
C TYR A 38 8.86 0.51 -5.42
N ASP A 39 8.62 -0.51 -4.60
CA ASP A 39 7.42 -1.33 -4.67
C ASP A 39 6.31 -0.73 -3.79
N GLN A 40 5.07 -0.98 -4.18
CA GLN A 40 3.90 -0.58 -3.42
C GLN A 40 3.02 -1.76 -3.03
N TYR A 41 2.43 -1.70 -1.84
CA TYR A 41 1.26 -2.49 -1.50
C TYR A 41 0.03 -1.82 -2.05
N LEU A 42 -0.81 -2.61 -2.70
CA LEU A 42 -2.18 -2.24 -3.03
C LEU A 42 -3.09 -2.71 -1.89
N MET A 43 -3.76 -1.76 -1.26
CA MET A 43 -4.61 -2.02 -0.10
C MET A 43 -6.05 -1.58 -0.36
N MET A 44 -7.00 -2.32 0.19
CA MET A 44 -8.41 -2.01 0.10
C MET A 44 -9.10 -2.11 1.45
N LYS A 45 -10.08 -1.22 1.68
CA LYS A 45 -11.07 -1.34 2.76
C LYS A 45 -12.43 -1.58 2.14
N LYS A 46 -13.07 -2.69 2.52
CA LYS A 46 -14.45 -2.99 2.15
C LYS A 46 -15.39 -2.09 2.97
N PHE A 47 -16.41 -1.53 2.33
CA PHE A 47 -17.53 -0.94 3.04
C PHE A 47 -18.61 -2.01 3.13
N ILE A 48 -18.92 -2.44 4.34
CA ILE A 48 -20.06 -3.31 4.59
C ILE A 48 -21.27 -2.37 4.76
N ARG A 49 -22.33 -2.61 3.99
CA ARG A 49 -23.56 -1.82 3.98
C ARG A 49 -24.51 -2.31 5.07
#